data_AF-A0A6M3JHR7-F1
#
_entry.id   AF-A0A6M3JHR7-F1
#
_cell.length_a   1.000
_cell.length_b   1.000
_cell.length_c   1.000
_cell.angle_alpha   90.00
_cell.angle_beta   90.00
_cell.angle_gamma   90.00
#
_symmetry.space_group_name_H-M   'P 1'
#
loop_
_entity.id
_entity.type
_entity.pdbx_description
1 polymer ?
#
loop_
_entity_poly.entity_id
_entity_poly.type
_entity_poly.pdbx_seq_one_letter_code
_entity_poly.pdbx_strand_id
1 'polypeptide(L)'
;MPYVKQEIRDKVDEDIGNLLTAIKSIEDPKNTAIDGIMNYIITRLMIDVYGGGGYAVYNRAMGVFDCSGREFYRRLVAVYEDEKIIENGDVY
;
A
#
# COMPACT_ATOMS: atom_id res chain seq x y z
N MET A 1 -5.22 8.31 3.62
CA MET A 1 -4.60 9.63 3.89
C MET A 1 -5.65 10.65 4.28
N PRO A 2 -5.54 11.31 5.45
CA PRO A 2 -6.61 12.14 6.02
C PRO A 2 -7.03 13.33 5.14
N TYR A 3 -6.16 13.82 4.27
CA TYR A 3 -6.42 14.95 3.37
C TYR A 3 -7.11 14.58 2.05
N VAL A 4 -7.24 13.30 1.70
CA VAL A 4 -7.99 12.87 0.51
C VAL A 4 -9.48 12.87 0.87
N LYS A 5 -10.29 13.68 0.19
CA LYS A 5 -11.74 13.78 0.43
C LYS A 5 -12.44 12.44 0.18
N GLN A 6 -13.52 12.16 0.92
CA GLN A 6 -14.25 10.90 0.80
C GLN A 6 -14.79 10.68 -0.62
N GLU A 7 -15.37 11.71 -1.24
CA GLU A 7 -15.85 11.67 -2.63
C GLU A 7 -14.80 11.25 -3.66
N ILE A 8 -13.51 11.48 -3.38
CA ILE A 8 -12.41 11.04 -4.24
C ILE A 8 -12.07 9.58 -3.97
N ARG A 9 -12.14 9.15 -2.70
CA ARG A 9 -11.92 7.75 -2.30
C ARG A 9 -13.01 6.86 -2.88
N ASP A 10 -14.27 7.25 -2.77
CA ASP A 10 -15.40 6.48 -3.27
C ASP A 10 -15.28 6.17 -4.78
N LYS A 11 -14.71 7.10 -5.56
CA LYS A 11 -14.46 6.91 -7.00
C LYS A 11 -13.40 5.85 -7.31
N VAL A 12 -12.44 5.62 -6.41
CA VAL A 12 -11.36 4.65 -6.61
C VAL A 12 -11.58 3.37 -5.82
N ASP A 13 -12.39 3.40 -4.77
CA ASP A 13 -12.66 2.25 -3.91
C ASP A 13 -13.39 1.12 -4.66
N GLU A 14 -14.26 1.46 -5.62
CA GLU A 14 -14.90 0.48 -6.52
C GLU A 14 -13.84 -0.27 -7.37
N ASP A 15 -12.93 0.47 -8.01
CA ASP A 15 -11.86 -0.10 -8.83
C ASP A 15 -10.87 -0.93 -7.98
N ILE A 16 -10.57 -0.47 -6.76
CA ILE A 16 -9.78 -1.23 -5.79
C ILE A 16 -10.50 -2.55 -5.46
N GLY A 17 -11.82 -2.53 -5.25
CA GLY A 17 -12.64 -3.73 -5.01
C GLY A 17 -12.56 -4.74 -6.16
N ASN A 18 -12.62 -4.26 -7.40
CA ASN A 18 -12.47 -5.09 -8.60
C ASN A 18 -11.07 -5.70 -8.69
N LEU A 19 -10.03 -4.91 -8.42
CA LEU A 19 -8.64 -5.39 -8.39
C LEU A 19 -8.42 -6.44 -7.30
N LEU A 20 -8.98 -6.23 -6.10
CA LEU A 20 -8.91 -7.20 -5.00
C LEU A 20 -9.60 -8.51 -5.35
N THR A 21 -10.74 -8.46 -6.05
CA THR A 21 -11.42 -9.65 -6.54
C THR A 21 -10.53 -10.43 -7.51
N ALA A 22 -9.89 -9.73 -8.45
CA ALA A 22 -8.95 -10.35 -9.38
C ALA A 22 -7.75 -10.99 -8.64
N ILE A 23 -7.13 -10.29 -7.69
CA ILE A 23 -6.01 -10.82 -6.90
C ILE A 23 -6.42 -12.10 -6.16
N LYS A 24 -7.59 -12.09 -5.49
CA LYS A 24 -8.09 -13.26 -4.73
C LYS A 24 -8.42 -14.46 -5.61
N SER A 25 -8.66 -14.26 -6.90
CA SER A 25 -8.89 -15.36 -7.85
C SER A 25 -7.61 -16.04 -8.32
N ILE A 26 -6.43 -15.48 -8.03
CA ILE A 26 -5.14 -16.07 -8.37
C ILE A 26 -4.83 -17.19 -7.36
N GLU A 27 -4.68 -18.41 -7.86
CA GLU A 27 -4.25 -19.54 -7.05
C GLU A 27 -2.80 -19.36 -6.60
N ASP A 28 -2.61 -19.12 -5.30
CA ASP A 28 -1.29 -18.99 -4.67
C ASP A 28 -1.25 -19.75 -3.35
N PRO A 29 -1.09 -21.09 -3.39
CA PRO A 29 -1.18 -21.94 -2.20
C PRO A 29 -0.08 -21.68 -1.15
N LYS A 30 0.98 -20.92 -1.49
CA LYS A 30 2.04 -20.54 -0.57
C LYS A 30 1.97 -19.08 -0.14
N ASN A 31 1.02 -18.31 -0.65
CA ASN A 31 0.89 -16.88 -0.44
C ASN A 31 2.19 -16.10 -0.75
N THR A 32 2.99 -16.59 -1.69
CA THR A 32 4.29 -15.99 -2.09
C THR A 32 4.19 -15.19 -3.38
N ALA A 33 3.22 -15.50 -4.24
CA ALA A 33 2.93 -14.73 -5.43
C ALA A 33 2.26 -13.40 -5.09
N ILE A 34 1.50 -13.32 -3.98
CA ILE A 34 0.81 -12.08 -3.59
C ILE A 34 1.79 -10.91 -3.39
N ASP A 35 2.96 -11.16 -2.80
CA ASP A 35 3.99 -10.13 -2.60
C ASP A 35 4.48 -9.57 -3.95
N GLY A 36 4.76 -10.47 -4.90
CA GLY A 36 5.17 -10.09 -6.25
C GLY A 36 4.08 -9.36 -7.02
N ILE A 37 2.82 -9.79 -6.88
CA ILE A 37 1.65 -9.17 -7.50
C ILE A 37 1.45 -7.75 -6.96
N MET A 38 1.51 -7.58 -5.64
CA MET A 38 1.38 -6.26 -5.01
C MET A 38 2.51 -5.33 -5.46
N ASN A 39 3.74 -5.82 -5.50
CA ASN A 39 4.88 -5.05 -6.00
C ASN A 39 4.67 -4.62 -7.47
N TYR A 40 4.24 -5.54 -8.34
CA TYR A 40 3.93 -5.25 -9.74
C TYR A 40 2.83 -4.19 -9.88
N ILE A 41 1.71 -4.34 -9.15
CA ILE A 41 0.58 -3.40 -9.19
C ILE A 41 1.03 -2.00 -8.81
N ILE A 42 1.71 -1.86 -7.67
CA ILE A 42 2.16 -0.56 -7.18
C ILE A 42 3.14 0.05 -8.20
N THR A 43 4.08 -0.75 -8.72
CA THR A 43 5.04 -0.29 -9.74
C THR A 43 4.34 0.20 -11.01
N ARG A 44 3.36 -0.55 -11.53
CA ARG A 44 2.59 -0.16 -12.72
C ARG A 44 1.79 1.12 -12.51
N LEU A 45 1.10 1.26 -11.38
CA LEU A 45 0.38 2.49 -11.03
C LEU A 45 1.31 3.69 -11.00
N MET A 46 2.51 3.51 -10.42
CA MET A 46 3.49 4.60 -10.31
C MET A 46 4.11 4.96 -11.66
N ILE A 47 4.37 4.00 -12.54
CA ILE A 47 4.79 4.26 -13.93
C ILE A 47 3.70 5.02 -14.68
N ASP A 48 2.44 4.62 -14.57
CA ASP A 48 1.36 5.24 -15.35
C ASP A 48 1.05 6.67 -14.85
N VAL A 49 1.22 6.95 -13.55
CA VAL A 49 0.99 8.29 -12.97
C VAL A 49 2.21 9.20 -13.11
N TYR A 50 3.45 8.70 -12.96
CA TYR A 50 4.65 9.51 -12.83
C TYR A 50 5.72 9.26 -13.91
N GLY A 51 5.60 8.20 -14.73
CA GLY A 51 6.66 7.66 -15.59
C GLY A 51 7.07 8.54 -16.78
N GLY A 52 6.25 9.51 -17.17
CA GLY A 52 6.61 10.50 -18.21
C GLY A 52 7.41 11.70 -17.68
N GLY A 53 7.78 11.69 -16.40
CA GLY A 53 8.33 12.84 -15.69
C GLY A 53 9.84 13.07 -15.85
N GLY A 54 10.29 14.23 -15.37
CA GLY A 54 11.71 14.49 -15.09
C GLY A 54 12.05 14.25 -13.62
N TYR A 55 13.28 14.55 -13.23
CA TYR A 55 13.79 14.34 -11.86
C TYR A 55 12.84 14.86 -10.75
N ALA A 56 12.28 16.05 -10.91
CA ALA A 56 11.37 16.62 -9.92
C ALA A 56 10.09 15.78 -9.71
N VAL A 57 9.58 15.15 -10.78
CA VAL A 57 8.41 14.27 -10.73
C VAL A 57 8.79 12.95 -10.05
N TYR A 58 9.93 12.36 -10.43
CA TYR A 58 10.41 11.13 -9.80
C TYR A 58 10.74 11.31 -8.32
N ASN A 59 11.36 12.43 -7.93
CA ASN A 59 11.61 12.74 -6.53
C ASN A 59 10.31 12.83 -5.73
N ARG A 60 9.25 13.43 -6.30
CA ARG A 60 7.92 13.43 -5.68
C ARG A 60 7.32 12.02 -5.58
N ALA A 61 7.45 11.21 -6.64
CA ALA A 61 6.96 9.83 -6.67
C ALA A 61 7.62 8.97 -5.59
N MET A 62 8.93 9.13 -5.38
CA MET A 62 9.65 8.47 -4.29
C MET A 62 9.12 8.87 -2.90
N GLY A 63 8.76 10.14 -2.71
CA GLY A 63 8.10 10.59 -1.49
C GLY A 63 6.76 9.90 -1.25
N VAL A 64 5.96 9.67 -2.31
CA VAL A 64 4.68 8.94 -2.21
C VAL A 64 4.89 7.47 -1.82
N PHE A 65 5.88 6.80 -2.41
CA PHE A 65 6.23 5.42 -2.04
C PHE A 65 6.55 5.29 -0.54
N ASP A 66 7.48 6.12 -0.05
CA ASP A 66 7.95 6.06 1.34
C ASP A 66 6.83 6.43 2.34
N CYS A 67 6.08 7.50 2.07
CA CYS A 67 4.96 7.89 2.92
C CYS A 67 3.86 6.83 2.99
N SER A 68 3.59 6.10 1.89
CA SER A 68 2.54 5.08 1.86
C SER A 68 2.89 3.89 2.77
N GLY A 69 4.14 3.42 2.73
CA GLY A 69 4.63 2.36 3.63
C GLY A 69 4.63 2.79 5.09
N ARG A 70 5.05 4.03 5.38
CA ARG A 70 5.03 4.58 6.75
C ARG A 70 3.62 4.72 7.33
N GLU A 71 2.64 5.12 6.51
CA GLU A 71 1.25 5.18 6.98
C GLU A 71 0.69 3.78 7.27
N PHE A 72 1.02 2.77 6.45
CA PHE A 72 0.67 1.37 6.74
C PHE A 72 1.29 0.91 8.06
N TYR A 73 2.59 1.16 8.26
CA TYR A 73 3.27 0.83 9.51
C TYR A 73 2.60 1.50 10.71
N ARG A 74 2.42 2.82 10.64
CA ARG A 74 1.86 3.61 11.74
C ARG A 74 0.41 3.25 12.09
N ARG A 75 -0.42 2.90 11.10
CA ARG A 75 -1.86 2.65 11.29
C ARG A 75 -2.19 1.20 11.63
N LEU A 76 -1.38 0.25 11.19
CA LEU A 76 -1.67 -1.16 11.34
C LEU A 76 -0.58 -1.88 12.14
N VAL A 77 0.68 -1.79 11.69
CA VAL A 77 1.79 -2.55 12.31
C VAL A 77 2.04 -2.08 13.74
N ALA A 78 2.12 -0.77 13.97
CA ALA A 78 2.35 -0.21 15.30
C ALA A 78 1.25 -0.61 16.31
N VAL A 79 -0.01 -0.63 15.88
CA VAL A 79 -1.14 -1.06 16.73
C VAL A 79 -1.01 -2.53 17.11
N TYR A 80 -0.65 -3.38 16.15
CA TYR A 80 -0.36 -4.79 16.42
C TYR A 80 0.86 -4.98 17.33
N GLU A 81 1.90 -4.16 17.17
CA GLU A 81 3.09 -4.19 18.04
C GLU A 81 2.73 -3.78 19.48
N ASP A 82 1.89 -2.75 19.67
CA ASP A 82 1.38 -2.36 20.99
C ASP A 82 0.64 -3.51 21.69
N GLU A 83 -0.16 -4.29 20.94
CA GLU A 83 -0.81 -5.50 21.47
C GLU A 83 0.24 -6.57 21.86
N LYS A 84 1.26 -6.78 21.03
CA LYS A 84 2.32 -7.75 21.29
C LYS A 84 3.24 -7.35 22.44
N ILE A 85 3.41 -6.06 22.70
CA ILE A 85 4.13 -5.56 23.88
C ILE A 85 3.39 -5.97 25.17
N ILE A 86 2.05 -5.89 25.19
CA ILE A 86 1.25 -6.32 26.35
C ILE A 86 1.39 -7.84 26.56
N GLU A 87 1.40 -8.63 25.49
CA GLU A 87 1.47 -10.09 25.56
C GLU A 87 2.86 -10.63 25.91
N ASN A 88 3.91 -10.06 25.32
CA ASN A 88 5.26 -10.65 25.34
C ASN A 88 6.29 -9.81 26.11
N GLY A 89 5.90 -8.61 26.55
CA GLY A 89 6.82 -7.60 27.05
C GLY A 89 7.37 -6.72 25.92
N ASP A 90 7.79 -5.51 26.30
CA ASP A 90 8.47 -4.61 25.38
C ASP A 90 9.93 -5.05 25.18
N VAL A 91 10.59 -4.49 24.17
CA VAL A 91 12.02 -4.66 23.92
C VAL A 91 12.91 -3.97 24.97
N TYR A 92 12.33 -3.15 25.87
CA TYR A 92 13.02 -2.39 26.92
C TYR A 92 12.45 -2.62 28.31
#